data_AF-A0A3C1VVU7-F1
#
_entry.id   AF-A0A3C1VVU7-F1
#
_cell.length_a   1.000
_cell.length_b   1.000
_cell.length_c   1.000
_cell.angle_alpha   90.00
_cell.angle_beta   90.00
_cell.angle_gamma   90.00
#
_symmetry.space_group_name_H-M   'P 1'
#
loop_
_entity.id
_entity.type
_entity.pdbx_description
1 polymer ?
#
loop_
_entity_poly.entity_id
_entity_poly.type
_entity_poly.pdbx_seq_one_letter_code
_entity_poly.pdbx_strand_id
1 'polypeptide(L)'
;AWSELLLNLKDEIFPMKGQMIVLKAPVDEIPHIILDQGRYIIPRADGKILIGSTMEDVGFNRDVDLPTQQSLHEFAWQHVPALKNAEIEHHWSGFRPASRSGKVIVAKDEIYQNLFINTGHFRNGLNMAPASANKITQLVNE
;
A
#
# COMPACT_ATOMS: atom_id res chain seq x y z
N ALA A 1 1.59 8.52 6.04
CA ALA A 1 0.16 8.83 6.29
C ALA A 1 0.02 9.86 7.41
N TRP A 2 0.94 9.90 8.37
CA TRP A 2 0.92 10.81 9.52
C TRP A 2 1.53 12.20 9.28
N SER A 3 1.96 12.54 8.05
CA SER A 3 2.70 13.79 7.80
C SER A 3 1.91 15.04 8.22
N GLU A 4 0.59 15.03 8.02
CA GLU A 4 -0.33 16.12 8.40
C GLU A 4 -0.41 16.34 9.92
N LEU A 5 -0.14 15.31 10.72
CA LEU A 5 -0.13 15.44 12.19
C LEU A 5 1.10 16.16 12.71
N LEU A 6 2.16 16.25 11.89
CA LEU A 6 3.44 16.84 12.25
C LEU A 6 3.67 18.19 11.57
N LEU A 7 3.14 18.35 10.36
CA LEU A 7 3.39 19.49 9.49
C LEU A 7 2.06 20.04 8.98
N ASN A 8 1.92 21.36 8.97
CA ASN A 8 0.82 22.04 8.30
C ASN A 8 1.11 22.11 6.80
N LEU A 9 0.87 21.01 6.10
CA LEU A 9 1.16 20.90 4.67
C LEU A 9 0.11 21.68 3.86
N LYS A 10 0.55 22.30 2.77
CA LYS A 10 -0.37 23.00 1.85
C LYS A 10 -1.36 22.06 1.16
N ASP A 11 -0.94 20.81 0.95
CA ASP A 11 -1.77 19.74 0.40
C ASP A 11 -1.90 18.63 1.45
N GLU A 12 -3.14 18.40 1.89
CA GLU A 12 -3.47 17.52 3.00
C GLU A 12 -3.04 16.07 2.71
N ILE A 13 -2.32 15.47 3.67
CA ILE A 13 -1.97 14.05 3.64
C ILE A 13 -2.84 13.24 4.60
N PHE A 14 -3.60 12.28 4.07
CA PHE A 14 -4.52 11.45 4.85
C PHE A 14 -4.27 9.95 4.65
N PRO A 15 -4.61 9.11 5.65
CA PRO A 15 -4.48 7.66 5.55
C PRO A 15 -5.58 7.05 4.68
N MET A 16 -5.18 6.24 3.70
CA MET A 16 -6.09 5.31 3.03
C MET A 16 -5.74 3.89 3.45
N LYS A 17 -6.64 3.24 4.20
CA LYS A 17 -6.44 1.88 4.70
C LYS A 17 -6.56 0.88 3.55
N GLY A 18 -5.70 -0.13 3.55
CA GLY A 18 -5.85 -1.32 2.74
C GLY A 18 -5.57 -2.56 3.57
N GLN A 19 -6.52 -3.48 3.57
CA GLN A 19 -6.39 -4.81 4.16
C GLN A 19 -5.81 -5.79 3.14
N MET A 20 -4.97 -6.72 3.61
CA MET A 20 -4.39 -7.81 2.83
C MET A 20 -4.42 -9.11 3.63
N ILE A 21 -4.39 -10.24 2.92
CA ILE A 21 -4.16 -11.56 3.50
C ILE A 21 -2.96 -12.25 2.84
N VAL A 22 -2.35 -13.19 3.54
CA VAL A 22 -1.36 -14.12 2.96
C VAL A 22 -1.89 -15.53 3.08
N LEU A 23 -1.85 -16.25 1.97
CA LEU A 23 -2.21 -17.66 1.88
C LEU A 23 -0.95 -18.53 1.86
N LYS A 24 -0.99 -19.65 2.59
CA LYS A 24 -0.06 -20.76 2.37
C LYS A 24 -0.58 -21.61 1.22
N ALA A 25 0.20 -21.71 0.16
CA ALA A 25 -0.10 -22.60 -0.96
C ALA A 25 1.21 -23.10 -1.55
N PRO A 26 1.35 -24.40 -1.88
CA PRO A 26 2.56 -24.89 -2.53
C PRO A 26 2.76 -24.14 -3.86
N VAL A 27 3.93 -23.50 -3.98
CA VAL A 27 4.29 -22.73 -5.18
C VAL A 27 4.67 -23.67 -6.29
N ASP A 28 3.70 -23.92 -7.16
CA ASP A 28 3.88 -24.35 -8.55
C ASP A 28 2.73 -23.87 -9.47
N GLU A 29 1.65 -23.28 -8.93
CA GLU A 29 0.41 -23.07 -9.69
C GLU A 29 0.17 -21.63 -10.20
N ILE A 30 0.92 -20.61 -9.75
CA ILE A 30 0.70 -19.20 -10.16
C ILE A 30 2.00 -18.52 -10.60
N PRO A 31 2.29 -18.46 -11.91
CA PRO A 31 3.53 -17.88 -12.42
C PRO A 31 3.53 -16.35 -12.51
N HIS A 32 2.37 -15.70 -12.39
CA HIS A 32 2.22 -14.27 -12.68
C HIS A 32 1.40 -13.54 -11.62
N ILE A 33 1.67 -12.23 -11.47
CA ILE A 33 0.80 -11.34 -10.70
C ILE A 33 -0.52 -11.18 -11.47
N ILE A 34 -1.64 -11.40 -10.78
CA ILE A 34 -2.97 -11.08 -11.30
C ILE A 34 -3.39 -9.75 -10.70
N LEU A 35 -3.90 -8.83 -11.51
CA LEU A 35 -4.48 -7.56 -11.08
C LEU A 35 -5.86 -7.44 -11.72
N ASP A 36 -6.91 -7.41 -10.90
CA ASP A 36 -8.28 -7.20 -11.36
C ASP A 36 -9.06 -6.33 -10.37
N GLN A 37 -9.84 -5.38 -10.89
CA GLN A 37 -10.71 -4.49 -10.10
C GLN A 37 -10.04 -3.84 -8.87
N GLY A 38 -8.75 -3.48 -9.00
CA GLY A 38 -7.97 -2.85 -7.92
C GLY A 38 -7.46 -3.80 -6.84
N ARG A 39 -7.71 -5.11 -6.98
CA ARG A 39 -7.14 -6.18 -6.17
C ARG A 39 -6.10 -6.97 -6.96
N TYR A 40 -5.21 -7.64 -6.25
CA TYR A 40 -4.07 -8.36 -6.77
C TYR A 40 -3.85 -9.69 -6.05
N ILE A 41 -3.30 -10.64 -6.81
CA ILE A 41 -2.78 -11.92 -6.35
C ILE A 41 -1.30 -11.91 -6.72
N ILE A 42 -0.42 -11.89 -5.71
CA ILE A 42 1.03 -11.79 -5.92
C ILE A 42 1.69 -13.07 -5.39
N PRO A 43 2.18 -13.97 -6.27
CA PRO A 43 3.05 -15.06 -5.85
C PRO A 43 4.36 -14.49 -5.34
N ARG A 44 4.85 -15.01 -4.21
CA ARG A 44 6.10 -14.57 -3.57
C ARG A 44 7.16 -15.67 -3.67
N ALA A 45 8.42 -15.23 -3.65
CA ALA A 45 9.57 -16.14 -3.70
C ALA A 45 9.69 -17.08 -2.49
N ASP A 46 9.01 -16.77 -1.37
CA ASP A 46 9.02 -17.57 -0.15
C ASP A 46 7.93 -18.65 -0.10
N GLY A 47 7.29 -18.95 -1.23
CA GLY A 47 6.27 -19.98 -1.28
C GLY A 47 4.86 -19.49 -0.92
N LYS A 48 4.67 -18.19 -0.65
CA LYS A 48 3.38 -17.64 -0.18
C LYS A 48 2.68 -16.84 -1.25
N ILE A 49 1.38 -16.60 -1.05
CA ILE A 49 0.58 -15.81 -1.99
C ILE A 49 -0.05 -14.65 -1.24
N LEU A 50 0.32 -13.43 -1.64
CA LEU A 50 -0.23 -12.20 -1.08
C LEU A 50 -1.48 -11.82 -1.86
N ILE A 51 -2.60 -11.66 -1.14
CA ILE A 51 -3.84 -11.14 -1.70
C ILE A 51 -4.09 -9.77 -1.10
N GLY A 52 -4.30 -8.79 -1.96
CA GLY A 52 -4.62 -7.45 -1.53
C GLY A 52 -5.41 -6.74 -2.61
N SER A 53 -5.85 -5.51 -2.42
CA SER A 53 -6.13 -4.98 -1.10
C SER A 53 -7.38 -4.15 -1.18
N THR A 54 -8.02 -3.92 -0.04
CA THR A 54 -9.09 -2.93 0.05
C THR A 54 -8.56 -1.50 -0.09
N MET A 55 -9.50 -0.57 -0.24
CA MET A 55 -9.29 0.86 -0.23
C MET A 55 -10.38 1.50 0.63
N GLU A 56 -10.03 1.88 1.85
CA GLU A 56 -10.98 2.32 2.87
C GLU A 56 -10.55 3.69 3.43
N ASP A 57 -11.47 4.65 3.39
CA ASP A 57 -11.31 5.97 4.02
C ASP A 57 -11.96 5.94 5.41
N VAL A 58 -11.18 5.47 6.39
CA VAL A 58 -11.64 5.24 7.78
C VAL A 58 -10.69 5.88 8.80
N GLY A 59 -9.93 6.88 8.35
CA GLY A 59 -8.87 7.49 9.15
C GLY A 59 -7.80 6.47 9.56
N PHE A 60 -7.31 6.58 10.79
CA PHE A 60 -6.29 5.69 11.35
C PHE A 60 -6.85 4.46 12.07
N ASN A 61 -8.11 4.08 11.80
CA ASN A 61 -8.61 2.79 12.28
C ASN A 61 -7.83 1.65 11.60
N ARG A 62 -7.07 0.86 12.37
CA ARG A 62 -6.23 -0.24 11.86
C ARG A 62 -6.95 -1.59 11.87
N ASP A 63 -8.16 -1.64 12.43
CA ASP A 63 -8.91 -2.87 12.60
C ASP A 63 -9.14 -3.56 11.26
N VAL A 64 -9.09 -4.88 11.35
CA VAL A 64 -9.38 -5.80 10.26
C VAL A 64 -10.64 -6.58 10.60
N ASP A 65 -11.38 -6.99 9.57
CA ASP A 65 -12.68 -7.63 9.76
C ASP A 65 -12.81 -8.93 8.93
N LEU A 66 -13.54 -9.89 9.49
CA LEU A 66 -13.74 -11.20 8.89
C LEU A 66 -14.42 -11.15 7.51
N PRO A 67 -15.46 -10.31 7.27
CA PRO A 67 -16.04 -10.16 5.92
C PRO A 67 -15.01 -9.73 4.86
N THR A 68 -14.13 -8.78 5.17
CA THR A 68 -13.05 -8.37 4.27
C THR A 68 -12.05 -9.48 4.03
N GLN A 69 -11.67 -10.23 5.08
CA GLN A 69 -10.80 -11.39 4.95
C GLN A 69 -11.37 -12.41 3.95
N GLN A 70 -12.65 -12.75 4.13
CA GLN A 70 -13.39 -13.69 3.28
C GLN A 70 -13.50 -13.17 1.85
N SER A 71 -13.79 -11.88 1.65
CA SER A 71 -13.87 -11.27 0.33
C SER A 71 -12.53 -11.30 -0.41
N LEU A 72 -11.41 -11.11 0.29
CA LEU A 72 -10.07 -11.23 -0.30
C LEU A 72 -9.76 -12.67 -0.68
N HIS A 73 -10.08 -13.64 0.19
CA HIS A 73 -9.91 -15.06 -0.12
C HIS A 73 -10.79 -15.50 -1.27
N GLU A 74 -12.04 -15.04 -1.33
CA GLU A 74 -12.97 -15.26 -2.44
C GLU A 74 -12.44 -14.73 -3.76
N PHE A 75 -11.95 -13.49 -3.77
CA PHE A 75 -11.29 -12.94 -4.94
C PHE A 75 -10.13 -13.84 -5.42
N ALA A 76 -9.34 -14.39 -4.49
CA ALA A 76 -8.24 -15.28 -4.82
C ALA A 76 -8.72 -16.56 -5.52
N TRP A 77 -9.70 -17.27 -4.95
CA TRP A 77 -10.15 -18.55 -5.50
C TRP A 77 -11.09 -18.42 -6.70
N GLN A 78 -11.74 -17.28 -6.90
CA GLN A 78 -12.47 -17.00 -8.14
C GLN A 78 -11.53 -16.89 -9.36
N HIS A 79 -10.30 -16.41 -9.16
CA HIS A 79 -9.28 -16.32 -10.22
C HIS A 79 -8.42 -17.57 -10.29
N VAL A 80 -8.11 -18.17 -9.14
CA VAL A 80 -7.24 -19.35 -9.03
C VAL A 80 -7.93 -20.39 -8.15
N PRO A 81 -8.78 -21.25 -8.75
CA PRO A 81 -9.64 -22.18 -8.00
C PRO A 81 -8.92 -23.08 -6.99
N ALA A 82 -7.65 -23.40 -7.23
CA ALA A 82 -6.85 -24.20 -6.31
C ALA A 82 -6.60 -23.53 -4.94
N LEU A 83 -6.74 -22.20 -4.85
CA LEU A 83 -6.61 -21.45 -3.59
C LEU A 83 -7.82 -21.56 -2.67
N LYS A 84 -8.90 -22.23 -3.11
CA LYS A 84 -10.17 -22.31 -2.35
C LYS A 84 -9.98 -22.83 -0.92
N ASN A 85 -9.08 -23.80 -0.73
CA ASN A 85 -8.81 -24.42 0.57
C ASN A 85 -7.46 -23.99 1.17
N ALA A 86 -6.80 -22.97 0.60
CA ALA A 86 -5.53 -22.49 1.11
C ALA A 86 -5.68 -21.91 2.53
N GLU A 87 -4.71 -22.18 3.40
CA GLU A 87 -4.69 -21.66 4.76
C GLU A 87 -4.38 -20.16 4.74
N ILE A 88 -5.19 -19.35 5.42
CA ILE A 88 -4.90 -17.94 5.66
C ILE A 88 -3.87 -17.86 6.80
N GLU A 89 -2.63 -17.51 6.48
CA GLU A 89 -1.54 -17.37 7.45
C GLU A 89 -1.62 -16.03 8.20
N HIS A 90 -1.91 -14.96 7.47
CA HIS A 90 -1.93 -13.60 8.00
C HIS A 90 -3.06 -12.77 7.41
N HIS A 91 -3.56 -11.84 8.21
CA HIS A 91 -4.49 -10.78 7.80
C HIS A 91 -4.11 -9.50 8.53
N TRP A 92 -3.85 -8.43 7.79
CA TRP A 92 -3.46 -7.15 8.37
C TRP A 92 -3.91 -5.99 7.49
N SER A 93 -3.79 -4.77 8.03
CA SER A 93 -4.02 -3.54 7.29
C SER A 93 -2.79 -2.63 7.30
N GLY A 94 -2.66 -1.80 6.27
CA GLY A 94 -1.67 -0.73 6.18
C GLY A 94 -2.30 0.59 5.71
N PHE A 95 -1.69 1.71 6.08
CA PHE A 95 -2.15 3.04 5.67
C PHE A 95 -1.26 3.61 4.58
N ARG A 96 -1.86 3.88 3.43
CA ARG A 96 -1.21 4.57 2.31
C ARG A 96 -1.30 6.08 2.57
N PRO A 97 -0.19 6.83 2.44
CA PRO A 97 -0.21 8.29 2.48
C PRO A 97 -0.85 8.84 1.19
N ALA A 98 -2.15 9.11 1.20
CA ALA A 98 -2.80 9.79 0.10
C ALA A 98 -2.64 11.30 0.24
N SER A 99 -2.52 12.01 -0.88
CA SER A 99 -2.59 13.47 -0.94
C SER A 99 -3.95 13.87 -1.51
N ARG A 100 -4.55 14.97 -1.02
CA ARG A 100 -5.83 15.47 -1.53
C ARG A 100 -5.74 15.85 -3.00
N SER A 101 -4.63 16.45 -3.43
CA SER A 101 -4.38 16.75 -4.85
C SER A 101 -3.97 15.54 -5.69
N GLY A 102 -3.70 14.39 -5.06
CA GLY A 102 -3.18 13.18 -5.69
C GLY A 102 -1.70 13.26 -6.09
N LYS A 103 -0.99 14.32 -5.69
CA LYS A 103 0.41 14.56 -6.04
C LYS A 103 1.34 14.00 -4.98
N VAL A 104 2.49 13.53 -5.43
CA VAL A 104 3.64 13.26 -4.56
C VAL A 104 4.27 14.58 -4.16
N ILE A 105 4.57 14.75 -2.89
CA ILE A 105 5.24 15.93 -2.36
C ILE A 105 6.70 15.56 -2.12
N VAL A 106 7.61 16.11 -2.95
CA VAL A 106 9.07 16.04 -2.76
C VAL A 106 9.61 17.46 -2.87
N ALA A 107 9.75 18.14 -1.74
CA ALA A 107 9.99 19.58 -1.71
C ALA A 107 10.78 20.04 -0.47
N LYS A 108 11.37 21.22 -0.56
CA LYS A 108 11.86 22.00 0.58
C LYS A 108 10.69 22.83 1.14
N ASP A 109 10.62 22.98 2.45
CA ASP A 109 9.59 23.83 3.08
C ASP A 109 9.81 25.32 2.73
N GLU A 110 8.70 26.06 2.56
CA GLU A 110 8.76 27.48 2.18
C GLU A 110 9.20 28.39 3.34
N ILE A 111 8.98 27.97 4.59
CA ILE A 111 9.27 28.75 5.81
C ILE A 111 10.61 28.32 6.41
N TYR A 112 10.81 27.01 6.56
CA TYR A 112 11.98 26.44 7.24
C TYR A 112 13.06 26.00 6.24
N GLN A 113 14.18 26.72 6.23
CA GLN A 113 15.28 26.50 5.27
C GLN A 113 16.02 25.16 5.39
N ASN A 114 15.78 24.38 6.45
CA ASN A 114 16.39 23.08 6.70
C ASN A 114 15.35 21.94 6.80
N LEU A 115 14.10 22.18 6.39
CA LEU A 115 13.04 21.17 6.38
C LEU A 115 12.77 20.71 4.95
N PHE A 116 12.76 19.38 4.79
CA PHE A 116 12.52 18.71 3.51
C PHE A 116 11.42 17.66 3.68
N ILE A 117 10.52 17.58 2.71
CA ILE A 117 9.30 16.78 2.77
C ILE A 117 9.30 15.80 1.60
N ASN A 118 9.06 14.52 1.89
CA ASN A 118 8.96 13.44 0.90
C ASN A 118 7.81 12.49 1.29
N THR A 119 6.59 12.75 0.80
CA THR A 119 5.36 12.05 1.20
C THR A 119 4.30 12.04 0.10
N GLY A 120 3.13 11.45 0.38
CA GLY A 120 1.97 11.48 -0.54
C GLY A 120 1.99 10.43 -1.65
N HIS A 121 2.88 9.43 -1.60
CA HIS A 121 3.06 8.46 -2.68
C HIS A 121 1.92 7.45 -2.86
N PHE A 122 0.93 7.42 -1.96
CA PHE A 122 -0.24 6.54 -2.00
C PHE A 122 0.11 5.08 -2.33
N ARG A 123 -0.36 4.55 -3.47
CA ARG A 123 -0.15 3.16 -3.94
C ARG A 123 1.20 2.94 -4.62
N ASN A 124 1.90 4.00 -4.98
CA ASN A 124 3.07 3.95 -5.85
C ASN A 124 4.39 4.22 -5.10
N GLY A 125 4.37 4.25 -3.77
CA GLY A 125 5.55 4.54 -2.94
C GLY A 125 6.75 3.65 -3.25
N LEU A 126 6.53 2.34 -3.39
CA LEU A 126 7.62 1.41 -3.72
C LEU A 126 8.22 1.69 -5.10
N ASN A 127 7.36 1.89 -6.11
CA ASN A 127 7.78 2.14 -7.50
C ASN A 127 8.49 3.49 -7.65
N MET A 128 8.04 4.52 -6.94
CA MET A 128 8.58 5.89 -7.04
C MET A 128 9.73 6.16 -6.07
N ALA A 129 10.02 5.25 -5.14
CA ALA A 129 11.03 5.44 -4.11
C ALA A 129 12.41 5.83 -4.67
N PRO A 130 12.97 5.18 -5.71
CA PRO A 130 14.28 5.56 -6.23
C PRO A 130 14.31 6.99 -6.78
N ALA A 131 13.30 7.39 -7.57
CA ALA A 131 13.23 8.73 -8.14
C ALA A 131 13.01 9.81 -7.06
N SER A 132 12.17 9.50 -6.06
CA SER A 132 11.91 10.40 -4.93
C SER A 132 13.15 10.58 -4.06
N ALA A 133 13.93 9.52 -3.84
CA ALA A 133 15.21 9.58 -3.13
C ALA A 133 16.22 10.47 -3.86
N ASN A 134 16.38 10.29 -5.17
CA ASN A 134 17.27 11.14 -5.97
C ASN A 134 16.86 12.62 -5.90
N LYS A 135 15.56 12.91 -6.03
CA LYS A 135 15.07 14.30 -6.02
C LYS A 135 15.25 14.96 -4.64
N ILE A 136 14.96 14.26 -3.55
CA ILE A 136 15.13 14.84 -2.21
C ILE A 136 16.63 15.05 -1.90
N THR A 137 17.51 14.14 -2.31
CA THR A 137 18.97 14.32 -2.15
C THR A 137 19.50 15.52 -2.93
N GLN A 138 18.97 15.80 -4.13
CA GLN A 138 19.33 17.02 -4.86
C GLN A 138 18.94 18.27 -4.08
N LEU A 139 17.69 18.35 -3.61
CA LEU A 139 17.19 19.49 -2.83
C LEU A 139 17.99 19.73 -1.54
N VAL A 140 18.46 18.66 -0.88
CA VAL A 140 19.25 18.77 0.36
C VAL A 140 20.65 19.30 0.11
N ASN A 141 21.21 19.06 -1.07
CA ASN A 141 22.57 19.44 -1.44
C ASN A 141 22.66 20.74 -2.27
N GLU A 142 21.52 21.37 -2.55
CA GLU A 142 21.42 22.73 -3.12
C GLU A 142 21.73 23.79 -2.05
#